data_AF-A0A529VKR7-F1
#
_entry.id   AF-A0A529VKR7-F1
#
_cell.length_a   1.000
_cell.length_b   1.000
_cell.length_c   1.000
_cell.angle_alpha   90.00
_cell.angle_beta   90.00
_cell.angle_gamma   90.00
#
_symmetry.space_group_name_H-M   'P 1'
#
loop_
_entity.id
_entity.type
_entity.pdbx_description
1 polymer ?
#
loop_
_entity_poly.entity_id
_entity_poly.type
_entity_poly.pdbx_seq_one_letter_code
_entity_poly.pdbx_strand_id
1 'polypeptide(L)' 'AGQVAIRQRENGFRHKFERYIARDRDNPDLRRKAMTAITAKMARVVHAVVKGGSDYRPFVEGRVPGGRTSVS' A
#
# COMPACT_ATOMS: atom_id res chain seq x y z
N ALA A 1 -7.70 -12.09 10.19
CA ALA A 1 -6.62 -11.10 10.42
C ALA A 1 -6.03 -10.50 9.13
N GLY A 2 -5.77 -11.27 8.06
CA GLY A 2 -5.09 -10.77 6.85
C GLY A 2 -5.81 -9.68 6.04
N GLN A 3 -7.15 -9.65 6.02
CA GLN A 3 -7.93 -8.65 5.27
C GLN A 3 -7.95 -7.26 5.95
N VAL A 4 -7.79 -7.19 7.27
CA VAL A 4 -7.78 -5.92 8.02
C VAL A 4 -6.48 -5.16 7.78
N ALA A 5 -5.35 -5.88 7.64
CA ALA A 5 -4.05 -5.27 7.39
C ALA A 5 -3.99 -4.53 6.04
N ILE A 6 -4.74 -4.98 5.02
CA ILE A 6 -4.79 -4.36 3.68
C ILE A 6 -5.48 -2.98 3.73
N ARG A 7 -6.40 -2.76 4.68
CA ARG A 7 -7.20 -1.52 4.80
C ARG A 7 -6.54 -0.40 5.58
N GLN A 8 -5.40 -0.65 6.22
CA GLN A 8 -4.69 0.40 6.95
C GLN A 8 -3.85 1.22 5.98
N ARG A 9 -4.10 2.54 5.92
CA ARG A 9 -3.30 3.53 5.16
C ARG A 9 -1.79 3.40 5.45
N GLU A 10 -1.46 3.00 6.67
CA GLU A 10 -0.11 2.69 7.18
C GLU A 10 0.49 1.38 6.63
N ASN A 11 -0.25 0.60 5.85
CA ASN A 11 0.25 -0.60 5.18
C ASN A 11 0.35 -0.42 3.66
N GLY A 12 0.45 0.80 3.14
CA GLY A 12 0.81 1.03 1.74
C GLY A 12 2.23 0.56 1.41
N PHE A 13 2.54 0.35 0.11
CA PHE A 13 3.93 0.18 -0.34
C PHE A 13 4.73 1.45 -0.06
N ARG A 14 4.16 2.62 -0.37
CA ARG A 14 4.81 3.92 -0.14
C ARG A 14 5.17 4.15 1.32
N HIS A 15 4.23 3.97 2.24
CA HIS A 15 4.51 4.12 3.68
C HIS A 15 5.59 3.16 4.18
N LYS A 16 5.61 1.92 3.66
CA LYS A 16 6.68 0.96 4.00
C LYS A 16 8.04 1.42 3.47
N PHE A 17 8.10 1.99 2.26
CA PHE A 17 9.33 2.53 1.69
C PHE A 17 9.81 3.73 2.50
N GLU A 18 8.92 4.69 2.76
CA GLU A 18 9.19 5.91 3.54
C GLU A 18 9.73 5.57 4.92
N ARG A 19 9.17 4.57 5.61
CA ARG A 19 9.67 4.12 6.92
C ARG A 19 11.13 3.63 6.87
N TYR A 20 11.51 2.91 5.81
CA TYR A 20 12.87 2.37 5.69
C TYR A 20 13.92 3.45 5.42
N ILE A 21 13.54 4.54 4.74
CA ILE A 21 14.44 5.66 4.43
C ILE A 21 14.28 6.84 5.40
N ALA A 22 13.37 6.75 6.38
CA ALA A 22 13.06 7.85 7.29
C ALA A 22 14.26 8.33 8.11
N ARG A 23 15.20 7.41 8.41
CA ARG A 23 16.43 7.72 9.13
C ARG A 23 17.39 8.59 8.32
N ASP A 24 17.56 8.28 7.04
CA ASP A 24 18.42 9.00 6.11
C ASP A 24 17.98 8.66 4.68
N ARG A 25 17.51 9.68 3.95
CA ARG A 25 16.93 9.51 2.62
C ARG A 25 17.98 9.39 1.53
N ASP A 26 19.16 9.95 1.78
CA ASP A 26 20.25 10.00 0.82
C ASP A 26 21.20 8.80 0.98
N ASN A 27 21.02 8.00 2.03
CA ASN A 27 21.75 6.76 2.24
C ASN A 27 21.39 5.68 1.20
N PRO A 28 22.34 5.23 0.36
CA PRO A 28 22.08 4.25 -0.69
C PRO A 28 21.79 2.83 -0.14
N ASP A 29 22.35 2.45 1.01
CA ASP A 29 22.05 1.16 1.65
C ASP A 29 20.61 1.10 2.16
N LEU A 30 20.14 2.19 2.78
CA LEU A 30 18.75 2.28 3.22
C LEU A 30 17.77 2.24 2.04
N ARG A 31 18.06 2.93 0.93
CA ARG A 31 17.26 2.80 -0.30
C ARG A 31 17.25 1.38 -0.85
N ARG A 32 18.40 0.69 -0.85
CA ARG A 32 18.48 -0.73 -1.27
C ARG A 32 17.61 -1.62 -0.40
N LYS A 33 17.74 -1.54 0.92
CA LYS A 33 16.92 -2.29 1.90
C LYS A 33 15.43 -1.99 1.74
N ALA A 34 15.08 -0.72 1.55
CA ALA A 34 13.71 -0.31 1.30
C ALA A 34 13.16 -1.00 0.05
N MET A 35 13.91 -0.99 -1.06
CA MET A 35 13.49 -1.62 -2.31
C MET A 35 13.25 -3.13 -2.14
N THR A 36 14.21 -3.86 -1.54
CA THR A 36 14.04 -5.29 -1.24
C THR A 36 12.79 -5.56 -0.41
N ALA A 37 12.57 -4.76 0.64
CA ALA A 37 11.42 -4.91 1.52
C ALA A 37 10.09 -4.65 0.80
N ILE A 38 10.06 -3.72 -0.17
CA ILE A 38 8.89 -3.47 -1.01
C ILE A 38 8.67 -4.59 -2.00
N THR A 39 9.70 -5.05 -2.71
CA THR A 39 9.59 -6.17 -3.66
C THR A 39 9.01 -7.41 -3.00
N ALA A 40 9.50 -7.78 -1.80
CA ALA A 40 8.95 -8.90 -1.04
C ALA A 40 7.46 -8.71 -0.67
N LYS A 41 7.04 -7.46 -0.40
CA LYS A 41 5.65 -7.14 -0.11
C LYS A 41 4.78 -7.21 -1.36
N MET A 42 5.26 -6.69 -2.50
CA MET A 42 4.57 -6.80 -3.78
C MET A 42 4.36 -8.27 -4.16
N ALA A 43 5.38 -9.12 -4.01
CA ALA A 43 5.27 -10.55 -4.30
C ALA A 43 4.15 -11.22 -3.49
N ARG A 44 4.04 -10.91 -2.19
CA ARG A 44 2.95 -11.42 -1.33
C ARG A 44 1.58 -10.91 -1.76
N VAL A 45 1.48 -9.63 -2.16
CA VAL A 45 0.23 -9.03 -2.64
C VAL A 45 -0.19 -9.66 -3.97
N VAL A 46 0.72 -9.76 -4.95
CA VAL A 46 0.47 -10.40 -6.24
C VAL A 46 0.04 -11.84 -6.05
N HIS A 47 0.76 -12.61 -5.21
CA HIS A 47 0.39 -13.98 -4.89
C HIS A 47 -1.03 -14.07 -4.31
N ALA A 48 -1.40 -13.17 -3.38
CA ALA A 48 -2.74 -13.16 -2.80
C ALA A 48 -3.83 -12.76 -3.81
N VAL A 49 -3.55 -11.82 -4.71
CA VAL A 49 -4.44 -11.37 -5.78
C VAL A 49 -4.71 -12.52 -6.75
N VAL A 50 -3.65 -13.16 -7.25
CA VAL A 50 -3.75 -14.29 -8.20
C VAL A 50 -4.50 -15.46 -7.56
N LYS A 51 -4.17 -15.81 -6.31
CA LYS A 51 -4.83 -16.92 -5.61
C LYS A 51 -6.28 -16.62 -5.24
N GLY A 52 -6.59 -15.37 -4.90
CA GLY A 52 -7.91 -14.96 -4.43
C GLY A 52 -8.87 -14.52 -5.53
N GLY A 53 -8.43 -14.43 -6.79
CA GLY A 53 -9.26 -13.99 -7.93
C GLY A 53 -9.87 -12.61 -7.75
N SER A 54 -9.30 -11.77 -6.88
CA SER A 54 -9.83 -10.46 -6.52
C SER A 54 -9.00 -9.36 -7.16
N ASP A 55 -9.66 -8.33 -7.69
CA ASP A 55 -8.95 -7.19 -8.29
C ASP A 55 -8.03 -6.50 -7.27
N TYR A 56 -6.82 -6.17 -7.71
CA TYR A 56 -5.90 -5.38 -6.91
C TYR A 56 -6.42 -3.94 -6.80
N ARG A 57 -6.76 -3.51 -5.58
CA ARG A 57 -7.15 -2.13 -5.27
C ARG A 57 -6.05 -1.43 -4.47
N PRO A 58 -5.20 -0.60 -5.11
CA PRO A 58 -4.05 0.02 -4.47
C PRO A 58 -4.42 1.10 -3.44
N PHE A 59 -5.64 1.63 -3.53
CA PHE A 59 -6.20 2.58 -2.59
C PHE A 59 -7.44 1.98 -1.95
N VAL A 60 -7.60 2.24 -0.66
CA VAL A 60 -8.92 2.16 -0.05
C VAL A 60 -9.67 3.37 -0.57
N GLU A 61 -10.68 3.17 -1.41
CA GLU A 61 -11.69 4.20 -1.67
C GLU A 61 -12.23 4.62 -0.30
N GLY A 62 -11.81 5.79 0.19
CA GLY A 62 -12.53 6.44 1.26
C GLY A 62 -13.96 6.57 0.79
N ARG A 63 -14.93 6.20 1.63
CA ARG A 63 -16.37 6.35 1.34
C ARG A 63 -16.53 7.73 0.69
N VAL A 64 -16.79 7.77 -0.62
CA VAL A 64 -17.19 9.01 -1.30
C VAL A 64 -18.37 9.49 -0.46
N PRO A 65 -18.29 10.64 0.24
CA PRO A 65 -19.46 11.16 0.91
C PRO A 65 -20.49 11.26 -0.20
N GLY A 66 -21.63 10.57 -0.05
CA GLY A 66 -22.72 10.63 -1.01
C GLY A 66 -23.29 12.04 -1.01
N GLY A 67 -22.56 12.97 -1.61
CA GLY A 67 -22.96 14.33 -1.85
C GLY A 67 -23.92 14.26 -3.01
N ARG A 68 -25.22 14.31 -2.69
CA ARG A 68 -26.23 14.76 -3.63
C ARG A 68 -25.76 16.12 -4.16
N THR A 69 -25.23 16.16 -5.38
CA THR A 69 -25.27 17.39 -6.15
C THR A 69 -26.75 17.69 -6.38
N SER A 70 -27.30 18.62 -5.60
CA SER A 70 -28.57 19.23 -5.93
C SER A 70 -28.34 20.01 -7.22
N VAL A 71 -28.91 19.52 -8.32
CA VAL A 71 -29.15 20.34 -9.49
C VAL A 71 -30.30 21.28 -9.12
N SER A 72 -29.95 22.52 -8.83
CA SER A 72 -30.87 23.65 -8.74
C SER A 72 -30.35 24.72 -9.68
#